data_AF-A0A6V7NTS8-F1
#
_entry.id   AF-A0A6V7NTS8-F1
#
_cell.length_a   1.000
_cell.length_b   1.000
_cell.length_c   1.000
_cell.angle_alpha   90.00
_cell.angle_beta   90.00
_cell.angle_gamma   90.00
#
_symmetry.space_group_name_H-M   'P 1'
#
loop_
_entity.id
_entity.type
_entity.pdbx_description
1 polymer ?
#
loop_
_entity_poly.entity_id
_entity_poly.type
_entity_poly.pdbx_seq_one_letter_code
_entity_poly.pdbx_strand_id
1 'polypeptide(L)'
;METIQKCRQAKIRCSVIGLAAEIFICKHLCEETGGSYTVALDESHFKELLLEHAPPTPAIAEYAAANLIKMGFPQRGAEGVISICSCHKEIKVGGGYTCPRCKARVCELPAECKFVD
;
A
#
# COMPACT_ATOMS: atom_id res chain seq x y z
N MET A 1 8.30 18.42 -17.48
CA MET A 1 8.56 16.96 -17.64
C MET A 1 9.55 16.40 -16.64
N GLU A 2 10.31 17.22 -15.90
CA GLU A 2 11.33 16.76 -14.93
C GLU A 2 10.78 15.74 -13.90
N THR A 3 9.56 15.94 -13.38
CA THR A 3 8.96 15.00 -12.42
C THR A 3 8.70 13.62 -13.01
N ILE A 4 8.30 13.54 -14.29
CA ILE A 4 8.08 12.26 -14.99
C ILE A 4 9.40 11.47 -15.05
N GLN A 5 10.49 12.16 -15.37
CA GLN A 5 11.83 11.57 -15.39
C GLN A 5 12.26 11.09 -13.99
N LYS A 6 11.98 11.87 -12.95
CA LYS A 6 12.24 11.46 -11.55
C LYS A 6 11.46 10.21 -11.16
N CYS A 7 10.17 10.12 -11.52
CA CYS A 7 9.36 8.92 -11.28
C CYS A 7 9.93 7.68 -11.98
N ARG A 8 10.34 7.83 -13.24
CA ARG A 8 10.96 6.77 -14.02
C ARG A 8 12.28 6.30 -13.39
N GLN A 9 13.15 7.24 -12.98
CA GLN A 9 14.41 6.93 -12.30
C GLN A 9 14.18 6.23 -10.95
N ALA A 10 13.15 6.63 -10.21
CA ALA A 10 12.75 6.01 -8.94
C ALA A 10 12.00 4.67 -9.11
N LYS A 11 11.81 4.20 -10.35
CA LYS A 11 11.07 2.96 -10.68
C LYS A 11 9.63 2.96 -10.15
N ILE A 12 9.00 4.13 -10.14
CA ILE A 12 7.60 4.30 -9.73
C ILE A 12 6.72 4.17 -10.96
N ARG A 13 5.79 3.22 -10.93
CA ARG A 13 4.74 3.04 -11.94
C ARG A 13 3.55 3.95 -11.62
N CYS A 14 3.09 4.74 -12.59
CA CYS A 14 1.93 5.62 -12.44
C CYS A 14 0.81 5.21 -13.39
N SER A 15 -0.36 4.84 -12.86
CA SER A 15 -1.60 4.63 -13.64
C SER A 15 -2.60 5.74 -13.30
N VAL A 16 -3.37 6.18 -14.29
CA VAL A 16 -4.33 7.30 -14.14
C VAL A 16 -5.65 6.92 -14.81
N ILE A 17 -6.75 7.14 -14.08
CA ILE A 17 -8.11 7.12 -14.62
C ILE A 17 -8.56 8.56 -14.79
N GLY A 18 -8.70 9.02 -16.04
CA GLY A 18 -9.24 10.33 -16.38
C GLY A 18 -10.76 10.35 -16.29
N LEU A 19 -11.32 11.53 -16.00
CA LEU A 19 -12.77 11.77 -16.05
C LEU A 19 -13.08 12.65 -17.26
N ALA A 20 -14.10 12.27 -18.03
CA ALA A 20 -14.62 12.96 -19.22
C ALA A 20 -13.68 13.04 -20.44
N ALA A 21 -12.42 13.47 -20.28
CA ALA A 21 -11.51 13.69 -21.40
C ALA A 21 -10.10 13.18 -21.11
N GLU A 22 -9.39 12.85 -22.20
CA GLU A 22 -7.98 12.48 -22.17
C GLU A 22 -7.09 13.71 -22.01
N ILE A 23 -6.15 13.63 -21.06
CA ILE A 23 -5.13 14.66 -20.84
C ILE A 23 -3.79 14.13 -21.34
N PHE A 24 -3.23 14.81 -22.34
CA PHE A 24 -1.96 14.43 -22.98
C PHE A 24 -0.82 14.17 -21.97
N ILE A 25 -0.65 15.05 -20.98
CA ILE A 25 0.42 14.93 -19.97
C ILE A 25 0.24 13.67 -19.12
N CYS A 26 -1.01 13.33 -18.74
CA CYS A 26 -1.28 12.15 -17.93
C CYS A 26 -1.06 10.86 -18.71
N LYS A 27 -1.43 10.84 -19.99
CA LYS A 27 -1.11 9.72 -20.88
C LYS A 27 0.40 9.54 -21.04
N HIS A 28 1.13 10.62 -21.30
CA HIS A 28 2.58 10.58 -21.42
C HIS A 28 3.26 10.10 -20.12
N LEU A 29 2.76 10.51 -18.94
CA LEU A 29 3.22 9.99 -17.65
C LEU A 29 3.04 8.48 -17.52
N CYS A 30 1.85 7.96 -17.87
CA CYS A 30 1.58 6.52 -17.78
C CYS A 30 2.47 5.73 -18.74
N GLU A 31 2.64 6.20 -19.97
CA GLU A 31 3.51 5.58 -20.99
C GLU A 31 4.97 5.52 -20.53
N GLU A 32 5.52 6.63 -20.01
CA GLU A 32 6.91 6.70 -19.54
C GLU A 32 7.20 5.89 -18.28
N THR A 33 6.20 5.64 -17.43
CA THR A 33 6.34 4.91 -16.17
C THR A 33 5.87 3.45 -16.25
N GLY A 34 5.40 3.00 -17.41
CA GLY A 34 4.89 1.64 -17.61
C GLY A 34 3.55 1.37 -16.92
N GLY A 35 2.76 2.41 -16.68
CA GLY A 35 1.40 2.33 -16.16
C GLY A 35 0.33 2.27 -17.26
N SER A 36 -0.90 2.56 -16.87
CA SER A 36 -2.08 2.55 -17.76
C SER A 36 -2.82 3.89 -17.66
N TYR A 37 -3.36 4.35 -18.79
CA TYR A 37 -4.23 5.52 -18.86
C TYR A 37 -5.58 5.11 -19.42
N THR A 38 -6.65 5.34 -18.67
CA THR A 38 -8.04 5.06 -19.10
C THR A 38 -8.92 6.27 -18.83
N VAL A 39 -10.06 6.38 -19.52
CA VAL A 39 -11.03 7.46 -19.31
C VAL A 39 -12.37 6.85 -18.95
N ALA A 40 -12.91 7.23 -17.78
CA ALA A 40 -14.22 6.79 -17.36
C ALA A 40 -15.31 7.48 -18.17
N LEU A 41 -16.27 6.68 -18.64
CA LEU A 41 -17.40 7.13 -19.47
C LEU A 41 -18.64 7.40 -18.61
N ASP A 42 -18.86 6.55 -17.62
CA ASP A 42 -19.97 6.62 -16.66
C ASP A 42 -19.54 6.02 -15.30
N GLU A 43 -20.46 6.03 -14.33
CA GLU A 43 -20.21 5.53 -12.98
C GLU A 43 -19.93 4.02 -12.93
N SER A 44 -20.59 3.22 -13.78
CA SER A 44 -20.41 1.78 -13.82
C SER A 44 -19.04 1.44 -14.41
N HIS A 45 -18.69 2.07 -15.53
CA HIS A 45 -17.38 1.94 -16.15
C HIS A 45 -16.26 2.38 -15.19
N PHE A 46 -16.46 3.46 -14.41
CA PHE A 46 -15.48 3.87 -13.40
C PHE A 46 -15.26 2.79 -12.32
N LYS A 47 -16.32 2.13 -11.86
CA LYS A 47 -16.21 1.02 -10.90
C LYS A 47 -15.44 -0.17 -11.49
N GLU A 48 -15.69 -0.49 -12.75
CA GLU A 48 -14.94 -1.54 -13.46
C GLU A 48 -13.45 -1.21 -13.55
N LEU A 49 -13.11 0.00 -14.00
CA LEU A 49 -11.71 0.47 -14.09
C LEU A 49 -11.00 0.46 -12.73
N LEU A 50 -11.70 0.80 -11.65
CA LEU A 50 -11.16 0.70 -10.30
C LEU A 50 -10.89 -0.75 -9.89
N LEU A 51 -11.79 -1.67 -10.20
CA LEU A 51 -11.65 -3.09 -9.88
C LEU A 51 -10.55 -3.78 -10.69
N GLU A 52 -10.28 -3.32 -11.92
CA GLU A 52 -9.13 -3.78 -12.70
C GLU A 52 -7.78 -3.52 -12.01
N HIS A 53 -7.72 -2.49 -11.16
CA HIS A 53 -6.54 -2.15 -10.37
C HIS A 53 -6.48 -2.84 -8.99
N ALA A 54 -7.52 -3.58 -8.60
CA ALA A 54 -7.51 -4.36 -7.36
C ALA A 54 -6.50 -5.52 -7.36
N PRO A 55 -6.37 -6.35 -8.42
CA PRO A 55 -5.30 -7.32 -8.48
C PRO A 55 -3.94 -6.62 -8.65
N PRO A 56 -2.88 -7.09 -7.98
CA PRO A 56 -1.55 -6.52 -8.15
C PRO A 56 -1.11 -6.70 -9.61
N THR A 57 -0.74 -5.59 -10.26
CA THR A 57 -0.26 -5.64 -11.64
C THR A 57 1.05 -6.44 -11.71
N PRO A 58 1.31 -7.19 -12.79
CA PRO A 58 2.56 -7.91 -12.97
C PRO A 58 3.76 -7.00 -12.76
N ALA A 59 4.71 -7.45 -11.95
CA ALA A 59 5.96 -6.74 -11.75
C ALA A 59 6.75 -6.72 -13.06
N ILE A 60 7.33 -5.57 -13.39
CA ILE A 60 8.25 -5.47 -14.51
C ILE A 60 9.50 -6.25 -14.12
N ALA A 61 9.84 -7.29 -14.90
CA ALA A 61 10.89 -8.25 -14.55
C ALA A 61 12.25 -7.59 -14.23
N GLU A 62 12.58 -6.50 -14.92
CA GLU A 62 13.80 -5.70 -14.69
C GLU A 62 13.86 -5.02 -13.30
N TYR A 63 12.70 -4.80 -12.68
CA TYR A 63 12.59 -4.11 -11.38
C TYR A 63 12.14 -5.03 -10.24
N ALA A 64 11.78 -6.28 -10.54
CA ALA A 64 11.34 -7.27 -9.57
C ALA A 64 12.54 -7.90 -8.82
N ALA A 65 13.28 -7.09 -8.06
CA ALA A 65 14.32 -7.61 -7.18
C ALA A 65 13.67 -8.46 -6.07
N ALA A 66 14.05 -9.73 -6.00
CA ALA A 66 13.61 -10.63 -4.95
C ALA A 66 14.28 -10.24 -3.62
N ASN A 67 13.56 -9.49 -2.78
CA ASN A 67 14.01 -9.10 -1.46
C ASN A 67 13.29 -9.92 -0.39
N LEU A 68 14.06 -10.46 0.55
CA LEU A 68 13.51 -11.12 1.74
C LEU A 68 13.18 -10.07 2.79
N ILE A 69 11.90 -9.95 3.12
CA ILE A 69 11.42 -9.05 4.17
C ILE A 69 11.14 -9.88 5.43
N LYS A 70 11.64 -9.42 6.58
CA LYS A 70 11.36 -10.06 7.87
C LYS A 70 9.91 -9.77 8.28
N MET A 71 9.07 -10.80 8.29
CA MET A 71 7.69 -10.71 8.76
C MET A 71 7.57 -11.23 10.20
N GLY A 72 6.69 -10.61 10.98
CA GLY A 72 6.38 -11.04 12.35
C GLY A 72 5.01 -11.70 12.42
N PHE A 73 4.91 -12.82 13.15
CA PHE A 73 3.65 -13.51 13.44
C PHE A 73 3.29 -13.34 14.93
N PRO A 74 2.69 -12.19 15.32
CA PRO A 74 2.37 -11.91 16.72
C PRO A 74 1.18 -12.75 17.20
N GLN A 75 1.24 -13.19 18.46
CA GLN A 75 0.15 -13.92 19.10
C GLN A 75 -0.84 -12.95 19.75
N ARG A 76 -2.13 -13.29 19.69
CA ARG A 76 -3.20 -12.56 20.40
C ARG A 76 -3.13 -12.93 21.88
N GLY A 77 -2.88 -11.95 22.74
CA GLY A 77 -2.95 -12.11 24.18
C GLY A 77 -4.38 -12.35 24.66
N ALA A 78 -4.53 -12.97 25.84
CA ALA A 78 -5.80 -13.26 26.47
C ALA A 78 -6.67 -12.00 26.67
N GLU A 79 -7.99 -12.19 26.66
CA GLU A 79 -8.94 -11.14 26.95
C GLU A 79 -8.88 -10.79 28.45
N GLY A 80 -8.99 -9.49 28.78
CA GLY A 80 -8.84 -8.99 30.16
C GLY A 80 -7.44 -8.50 30.56
N VAL A 81 -6.42 -8.68 29.72
CA VAL A 81 -5.09 -8.11 29.99
C VAL A 81 -5.09 -6.60 29.79
N ILE A 82 -4.75 -5.85 30.84
CA ILE A 82 -4.58 -4.39 30.82
C ILE A 82 -3.17 -4.09 30.30
N SER A 83 -3.06 -3.27 29.26
CA SER A 83 -1.76 -2.82 28.75
C SER A 83 -1.84 -1.49 28.05
N ILE A 84 -0.71 -0.80 27.97
CA ILE A 84 -0.57 0.38 27.11
C ILE A 84 -0.44 -0.07 25.66
N CYS A 85 -1.35 0.39 24.81
CA CYS A 85 -1.35 0.11 23.38
C CYS A 85 -0.39 1.07 22.66
N SER A 86 0.56 0.55 21.89
CA SER A 86 1.52 1.37 21.14
C SER A 86 0.88 2.17 20.00
N CYS A 87 -0.31 1.78 19.52
CA CYS A 87 -1.01 2.49 18.45
C CYS A 87 -1.65 3.81 18.94
N HIS A 88 -2.29 3.76 20.11
CA HIS A 88 -3.09 4.87 20.65
C HIS A 88 -2.41 5.59 21.82
N LYS A 89 -1.35 4.99 22.39
CA LYS A 89 -0.66 5.45 23.61
C LYS A 89 -1.58 5.54 24.83
N GLU A 90 -2.66 4.76 24.81
CA GLU A 90 -3.66 4.69 25.87
C GLU A 90 -3.68 3.29 26.48
N ILE A 91 -4.16 3.22 27.72
CA ILE A 91 -4.41 1.95 28.39
C ILE A 91 -5.63 1.31 27.72
N LYS A 92 -5.44 0.14 27.12
CA LYS A 92 -6.54 -0.67 26.59
C LYS A 92 -6.69 -1.93 27.42
N VAL A 93 -7.95 -2.25 27.71
CA VAL A 93 -8.36 -3.49 28.37
C VAL A 93 -8.91 -4.42 27.29
N GLY A 94 -8.36 -5.62 27.18
CA GLY A 94 -8.82 -6.61 26.20
C GLY A 94 -7.69 -7.35 25.50
N GLY A 95 -8.05 -8.15 24.50
CA GLY A 95 -7.09 -8.84 23.64
C GLY A 95 -6.27 -7.86 22.81
N GLY A 96 -5.05 -8.25 22.45
CA GLY A 96 -4.14 -7.43 21.64
C GLY A 96 -2.94 -8.27 21.22
N TYR A 97 -2.26 -7.85 20.16
CA TYR A 97 -1.17 -8.60 19.57
C TYR A 97 0.18 -8.10 20.08
N THR A 98 1.04 -9.02 20.51
CA THR A 98 2.38 -8.69 21.00
C THR A 98 3.40 -8.95 19.90
N CYS A 99 4.13 -7.90 19.50
CA CYS A 99 5.20 -8.01 18.52
C CYS A 99 6.25 -9.05 19.00
N PRO A 100 6.61 -10.05 18.18
CA PRO A 100 7.57 -11.07 18.60
C PRO A 100 8.97 -10.49 18.85
N ARG A 101 9.32 -9.38 18.19
CA ARG A 101 10.66 -8.76 18.22
C ARG A 101 10.85 -7.76 19.36
N CYS A 102 10.02 -6.72 19.45
CA CYS A 102 10.16 -5.68 20.48
C CYS A 102 9.21 -5.81 21.67
N LYS A 103 8.28 -6.77 21.64
CA LYS A 103 7.24 -6.98 22.66
C LYS A 103 6.23 -5.83 22.81
N ALA A 104 6.24 -4.83 21.92
CA ALA A 104 5.21 -3.81 21.86
C ALA A 104 3.83 -4.43 21.57
N ARG A 105 2.78 -3.89 22.20
CA ARG A 105 1.40 -4.37 22.01
C ARG A 105 0.64 -3.47 21.06
N VAL A 106 -0.01 -4.07 20.06
CA VAL A 106 -0.91 -3.41 19.11
C VAL A 106 -2.32 -3.97 19.23
N CYS A 107 -3.32 -3.14 18.92
CA CYS A 107 -4.72 -3.56 19.04
C CYS A 107 -5.14 -4.49 17.90
N GLU A 108 -4.66 -4.25 16.69
CA GLU A 108 -5.15 -4.89 15.46
C GLU A 108 -3.99 -5.18 14.50
N LEU A 109 -4.25 -6.08 13.56
CA LEU A 109 -3.36 -6.47 12.46
C LEU A 109 -4.08 -6.30 11.12
N PRO A 110 -3.35 -6.08 10.01
CA PRO A 110 -1.90 -5.98 9.91
C PRO A 110 -1.38 -4.64 10.47
N ALA A 111 -0.22 -4.68 11.14
CA ALA A 111 0.42 -3.48 11.69
C ALA A 111 1.95 -3.58 11.55
N GLU A 112 2.57 -2.48 11.14
CA GLU A 112 4.03 -2.34 11.10
C GLU A 112 4.60 -2.07 12.50
N CYS A 113 5.77 -2.64 12.78
CA CYS A 113 6.44 -2.46 14.06
C CYS A 113 7.22 -1.14 14.09
N LYS A 114 6.74 -0.14 14.84
CA LYS A 114 7.37 1.19 14.92
C LYS A 114 8.69 1.26 15.72
N PHE A 115 9.15 0.15 16.28
CA PHE A 115 10.31 0.12 17.18
C PHE A 115 11.51 -0.61 16.59
N VAL A 116 11.31 -1.44 15.56
CA VAL A 116 12.39 -2.21 14.97
C VAL A 116 12.14 -2.42 13.48
N ASP A 117 13.12 -2.01 12.67
CA ASP A 117 13.24 -2.32 11.24
C ASP A 117 13.65 -3.78 11.02
#